data_AF-A0A0J5JW85-F1
#
_entry.id   AF-A0A0J5JW85-F1
#
_cell.length_a   1.000
_cell.length_b   1.000
_cell.length_c   1.000
_cell.angle_alpha   90.00
_cell.angle_beta   90.00
_cell.angle_gamma   90.00
#
_symmetry.space_group_name_H-M   'P 1'
#
loop_
_entity.id
_entity.type
_entity.pdbx_description
1 polymer ?
#
loop_
_entity_poly.entity_id
_entity_poly.type
_entity_poly.pdbx_seq_one_letter_code
_entity_poly.pdbx_strand_id
1 'polypeptide(L)'
;MTFLFPGWVQIVFHVSVYLTVISLFGFFSNFISKRVEKKVYERLFIILLAIATFATLLFIHKSYKTFSVYSSDLVVQSDGEVIEVEEDEWLWTTDDDLFVFINYDMFEMQEYRVGTQDNKTVKFNLRISSQEFDVKTVQNMSVKFAEAIAEDRSDDLPLFLSYSSYHEEVMKEKWQESLKAEVGKYSKNELTDEKLRVIVNKVFMSVFDEYEQKVFVVEVIE
;
A
#
# COMPACT_ATOMS: atom_id res chain seq x y z
N MET A 1 11.62 -2.30 12.31
CA MET A 1 11.94 -3.73 12.32
C MET A 1 10.75 -4.46 11.74
N THR A 2 11.01 -5.32 10.75
CA THR A 2 9.98 -6.04 10.01
C THR A 2 10.22 -7.55 10.10
N PHE A 3 9.16 -8.32 10.27
CA PHE A 3 9.18 -9.78 10.28
C PHE A 3 8.06 -10.35 9.43
N LEU A 4 8.35 -11.45 8.76
CA LEU A 4 7.37 -12.28 8.08
C LEU A 4 7.27 -13.61 8.82
N PHE A 5 6.03 -14.03 9.09
CA PHE A 5 5.76 -15.32 9.72
C PHE A 5 4.54 -16.00 9.11
N PRO A 6 4.50 -17.34 9.07
CA PRO A 6 3.28 -18.06 8.77
C PRO A 6 2.15 -17.67 9.72
N GLY A 7 0.91 -17.59 9.23
CA GLY A 7 -0.24 -17.14 10.03
C GLY A 7 -0.50 -17.94 11.30
N TRP A 8 -0.09 -19.21 11.36
CA TRP A 8 -0.20 -20.00 12.59
C TRP A 8 0.69 -19.48 13.73
N VAL A 9 1.83 -18.84 13.42
CA VAL A 9 2.74 -18.25 14.42
C VAL A 9 2.04 -17.11 15.15
N GLN A 10 1.26 -16.29 14.44
CA GLN A 10 0.46 -15.22 15.05
C GLN A 10 -0.56 -15.79 16.05
N ILE A 11 -1.22 -16.90 15.71
CA ILE A 11 -2.16 -17.58 16.61
C ILE A 11 -1.42 -18.06 17.87
N VAL A 12 -0.29 -18.74 17.71
CA VAL A 12 0.51 -19.25 18.82
C VAL A 12 0.98 -18.10 19.71
N PHE A 13 1.44 -16.99 19.13
CA PHE A 13 1.89 -15.82 19.89
C PHE A 13 0.75 -15.17 20.69
N HIS A 14 -0.39 -14.89 20.05
CA HIS A 14 -1.54 -14.27 20.75
C HIS A 14 -2.05 -15.14 21.89
N VAL A 15 -2.16 -16.46 21.68
CA VAL A 15 -2.55 -17.40 22.72
C VAL A 15 -1.52 -17.41 23.86
N SER A 16 -0.22 -17.43 23.53
CA SER A 16 0.86 -17.45 24.53
C SER A 16 0.89 -16.17 25.37
N VAL A 17 0.74 -15.00 24.74
CA VAL A 17 0.67 -13.71 25.43
C VAL A 17 -0.56 -13.67 26.33
N TYR A 18 -1.73 -14.06 25.82
CA TYR A 18 -2.97 -14.09 26.59
C TYR A 18 -2.85 -14.99 27.83
N LEU A 19 -2.35 -16.22 27.66
CA LEU A 19 -2.14 -17.16 28.77
C LEU A 19 -1.13 -16.63 29.79
N THR A 20 -0.05 -16.01 29.34
CA THR A 20 0.97 -15.41 30.21
C THR A 20 0.37 -14.27 31.04
N VAL A 21 -0.37 -13.37 30.39
CA VAL A 21 -1.00 -12.22 31.04
C VAL A 21 -2.04 -12.65 32.07
N ILE A 22 -2.89 -13.62 31.76
CA ILE A 22 -3.87 -14.16 32.71
C ILE A 22 -3.18 -14.86 33.88
N SER A 23 -2.13 -15.64 33.60
CA SER A 23 -1.37 -16.33 34.66
C SER A 23 -0.71 -15.34 35.62
N LEU A 24 -0.11 -14.26 35.09
CA LEU A 24 0.46 -13.18 35.89
C LEU A 24 -0.62 -12.45 36.69
N PHE A 25 -1.76 -12.11 36.07
CA PHE A 25 -2.87 -11.48 36.78
C PHE A 25 -3.35 -12.36 37.95
N GLY A 26 -3.53 -13.66 37.72
CA GLY A 26 -3.92 -14.61 38.77
C GLY A 26 -2.87 -14.73 39.88
N PHE A 27 -1.59 -14.78 39.53
CA PHE A 27 -0.49 -14.80 40.50
C PHE A 27 -0.47 -13.55 41.37
N PHE A 28 -0.51 -12.36 40.78
CA PHE A 28 -0.48 -11.09 41.51
C PHE A 28 -1.75 -10.85 42.32
N SER A 29 -2.92 -11.21 41.78
CA SER A 29 -4.19 -11.14 42.53
C SER A 29 -4.13 -12.00 43.78
N ASN A 30 -3.69 -13.26 43.66
CA ASN A 30 -3.50 -14.15 44.81
C ASN A 30 -2.45 -13.62 45.81
N PHE A 31 -1.38 -13.00 45.31
CA PHE A 31 -0.36 -12.39 46.16
C PHE A 31 -0.92 -11.21 46.97
N ILE A 32 -1.70 -10.34 46.33
CA ILE A 32 -2.37 -9.19 46.96
C ILE A 32 -3.37 -9.68 48.03
N SER A 33 -4.24 -10.64 47.70
CA SER A 33 -5.22 -11.19 48.65
C SER A 33 -4.58 -11.83 49.88
N LYS A 34 -3.37 -12.39 49.75
CA LYS A 34 -2.63 -12.97 50.88
C LYS A 34 -1.90 -11.92 51.74
N ARG A 35 -1.61 -10.74 51.20
CA ARG A 35 -0.76 -9.72 51.86
C ARG A 35 -1.55 -8.52 52.38
N VAL A 36 -2.75 -8.27 51.87
CA VAL A 36 -3.55 -7.10 52.22
C VAL A 36 -4.72 -7.52 53.12
N GLU A 37 -4.64 -7.17 54.39
CA GLU A 37 -5.66 -7.56 55.39
C GLU A 37 -6.99 -6.80 55.23
N LYS A 38 -6.93 -5.54 54.80
CA LYS A 38 -8.12 -4.70 54.61
C LYS A 38 -8.73 -4.94 53.22
N LYS A 39 -9.90 -5.59 53.19
CA LYS A 39 -10.66 -5.90 51.96
C LYS A 39 -10.90 -4.71 51.02
N VAL A 40 -11.00 -3.48 51.54
CA VAL A 40 -11.18 -2.29 50.71
C VAL A 40 -9.92 -2.01 49.88
N TYR A 41 -8.73 -2.12 50.48
CA TYR A 41 -7.47 -1.92 49.77
C TYR A 41 -7.17 -3.08 48.83
N GLU A 42 -7.49 -4.31 49.23
CA GLU A 42 -7.39 -5.49 48.34
C GLU A 42 -8.17 -5.28 47.03
N ARG A 43 -9.45 -4.88 47.14
CA ARG A 43 -10.29 -4.59 45.96
C ARG A 43 -9.71 -3.48 45.09
N LEU A 44 -9.21 -2.40 45.70
CA LEU A 44 -8.59 -1.29 44.96
C LEU A 44 -7.34 -1.75 44.20
N PHE A 45 -6.46 -2.53 44.84
CA PHE A 45 -5.26 -3.05 44.18
C PHE A 45 -5.59 -4.02 43.05
N ILE A 46 -6.59 -4.89 43.21
CA ILE A 46 -7.04 -5.79 42.13
C ILE A 46 -7.61 -5.00 40.94
N ILE A 47 -8.38 -3.95 41.18
CA ILE A 47 -8.90 -3.08 40.12
C ILE A 47 -7.75 -2.39 39.37
N LEU A 48 -6.78 -1.82 40.10
CA LEU A 48 -5.61 -1.20 39.50
C LEU A 48 -4.78 -2.20 38.68
N LEU A 49 -4.62 -3.43 39.19
CA LEU A 49 -3.97 -4.51 38.46
C LEU A 49 -4.73 -4.85 37.17
N ALA A 50 -6.07 -4.92 37.22
CA ALA A 50 -6.87 -5.20 36.03
C ALA A 50 -6.73 -4.09 34.98
N ILE A 51 -6.73 -2.83 35.40
CA ILE A 51 -6.49 -1.67 34.51
C ILE A 51 -5.09 -1.76 33.89
N ALA A 52 -4.07 -2.02 34.70
CA ALA A 52 -2.69 -2.16 34.21
C ALA A 52 -2.59 -3.31 33.20
N THR A 53 -3.17 -4.47 33.50
CA THR A 53 -3.24 -5.62 32.60
C THR A 53 -3.91 -5.27 31.27
N PHE A 54 -5.06 -4.61 31.31
CA PHE A 54 -5.77 -4.19 30.10
C PHE A 54 -4.95 -3.18 29.27
N ALA A 55 -4.33 -2.21 29.94
CA ALA A 55 -3.46 -1.22 29.30
C ALA A 55 -2.24 -1.89 28.64
N THR A 56 -1.61 -2.87 29.29
CA THR A 56 -0.49 -3.63 28.72
C THR A 56 -0.91 -4.42 27.49
N LEU A 57 -2.08 -5.07 27.50
CA LEU A 57 -2.59 -5.79 26.33
C LEU A 57 -2.83 -4.84 25.15
N LEU A 58 -3.45 -3.68 25.39
CA LEU A 58 -3.63 -2.65 24.36
C LEU A 58 -2.30 -2.13 23.83
N PHE A 59 -1.33 -1.89 24.71
CA PHE A 59 0.01 -1.43 24.33
C PHE A 59 0.72 -2.45 23.43
N ILE A 60 0.72 -3.74 23.80
CA ILE A 60 1.33 -4.81 22.98
C ILE A 60 0.64 -4.87 21.61
N HIS A 61 -0.69 -4.82 21.58
CA HIS A 61 -1.44 -4.89 20.33
C HIS A 61 -1.18 -3.68 19.41
N LYS A 62 -0.97 -2.49 19.97
CA LYS A 62 -0.64 -1.28 19.22
C LYS A 62 0.84 -1.14 18.85
N SER A 63 1.73 -1.91 19.46
CA SER A 63 3.18 -1.79 19.24
C SER A 63 3.63 -2.32 17.88
N TYR A 64 2.83 -3.15 17.24
CA TYR A 64 3.14 -3.75 15.94
C TYR A 64 1.98 -3.53 14.97
N LYS A 65 2.28 -3.08 13.76
CA LYS A 65 1.36 -3.12 12.63
C LYS A 65 1.39 -4.54 12.07
N THR A 66 0.23 -5.18 12.00
CA THR A 66 0.11 -6.57 11.53
C THR A 66 -0.93 -6.71 10.44
N PHE A 67 -0.57 -7.33 9.32
CA PHE A 67 -1.47 -7.57 8.20
C PHE A 67 -0.99 -8.76 7.36
N SER A 68 -1.88 -9.31 6.54
CA SER A 68 -1.57 -10.41 5.63
C SER A 68 -0.90 -9.89 4.36
N VAL A 69 0.15 -10.58 3.93
CA VAL A 69 0.81 -10.41 2.62
C VAL A 69 0.71 -11.72 1.85
N TYR A 70 0.53 -11.62 0.54
CA TYR A 70 0.43 -12.78 -0.33
C TYR A 70 1.79 -13.13 -0.92
N SER A 71 1.95 -14.39 -1.35
CA SER A 71 3.14 -14.86 -2.07
C SER A 71 3.48 -14.11 -3.37
N SER A 72 2.56 -13.28 -3.88
CA SER A 72 2.79 -12.40 -5.02
C SER A 72 3.35 -11.02 -4.61
N ASP A 73 3.36 -10.69 -3.33
CA ASP A 73 3.68 -9.35 -2.85
C ASP A 73 5.18 -9.18 -2.63
N LEU A 74 5.65 -7.93 -2.78
CA LEU A 74 7.00 -7.53 -2.41
C LEU A 74 6.94 -6.53 -1.27
N VAL A 75 7.77 -6.73 -0.26
CA VAL A 75 7.86 -5.83 0.88
C VAL A 75 9.11 -4.98 0.72
N VAL A 76 8.93 -3.68 0.53
CA VAL A 76 10.02 -2.71 0.42
C VAL A 76 10.15 -1.97 1.76
N GLN A 77 11.26 -2.20 2.45
CA GLN A 77 11.59 -1.54 3.71
C GLN A 77 12.06 -0.09 3.49
N SER A 78 12.13 0.67 4.58
CA SER A 78 12.51 2.09 4.57
C SER A 78 13.96 2.34 4.15
N ASP A 79 14.85 1.35 4.31
CA ASP A 79 16.24 1.38 3.84
C ASP A 79 16.39 0.93 2.37
N GLY A 80 15.27 0.58 1.72
CA GLY A 80 15.21 0.10 0.35
C GLY A 80 15.44 -1.41 0.20
N GLU A 81 15.64 -2.16 1.28
CA GLU A 81 15.68 -3.62 1.21
C GLU A 81 14.33 -4.17 0.72
N VAL A 82 14.37 -5.10 -0.23
CA VAL A 82 13.17 -5.78 -0.74
C VAL A 82 13.17 -7.21 -0.26
N ILE A 83 12.08 -7.60 0.40
CA ILE A 83 11.81 -8.96 0.81
C ILE A 83 10.73 -9.51 -0.11
N GLU A 84 11.06 -10.59 -0.81
CA GLU A 84 10.09 -11.39 -1.57
C GLU A 84 9.32 -12.28 -0.59
N VAL A 85 7.99 -12.33 -0.75
CA VAL A 85 7.12 -13.17 0.09
C VAL A 85 7.02 -14.55 -0.56
N GLU A 86 7.57 -15.58 0.06
CA GLU A 86 7.61 -16.94 -0.54
C GLU A 86 6.25 -17.66 -0.46
N GLU A 87 5.51 -17.46 0.64
CA GLU A 87 4.21 -18.07 0.92
C GLU A 87 3.28 -17.02 1.55
N ASP A 88 1.97 -17.28 1.59
CA ASP A 88 1.05 -16.36 2.25
C ASP A 88 1.38 -16.25 3.75
N GLU A 89 1.83 -15.06 4.14
CA GLU A 89 2.42 -14.79 5.46
C GLU A 89 1.77 -13.58 6.13
N TRP A 90 2.06 -13.44 7.42
CA TRP A 90 1.70 -12.27 8.21
C TRP A 90 2.93 -11.40 8.39
N LEU A 91 2.83 -10.16 7.91
CA LEU A 91 3.84 -9.14 8.14
C LEU A 91 3.60 -8.44 9.46
N TRP A 92 4.65 -8.36 10.27
CA TRP A 92 4.68 -7.66 11.55
C TRP A 92 5.77 -6.61 11.48
N THR A 93 5.40 -5.34 11.60
CA THR A 93 6.38 -4.25 11.51
C THR A 93 6.15 -3.16 12.53
N THR A 94 7.25 -2.54 12.94
CA THR A 94 7.28 -1.27 13.65
C THR A 94 7.74 -0.13 12.74
N ASP A 95 8.03 -0.41 11.46
CA ASP A 95 8.48 0.58 10.49
C ASP A 95 7.26 1.28 9.91
N ASP A 96 7.25 2.60 10.05
CA ASP A 96 6.15 3.40 9.53
C ASP A 96 6.25 3.55 8.01
N ASP A 97 7.46 3.57 7.45
CA ASP A 97 7.76 3.84 6.03
C ASP A 97 7.87 2.56 5.17
N LEU A 98 7.16 1.50 5.55
CA LEU A 98 7.16 0.24 4.81
C LEU A 98 6.13 0.28 3.67
N PHE A 99 6.57 -0.14 2.48
CA PHE A 99 5.70 -0.35 1.32
C PHE A 99 5.47 -1.82 1.10
N VAL A 100 4.22 -2.18 0.81
CA VAL A 100 3.86 -3.48 0.27
C VAL A 100 3.40 -3.30 -1.15
N PHE A 101 4.24 -3.76 -2.06
CA PHE A 101 3.92 -3.81 -3.47
C PHE A 101 3.06 -5.05 -3.75
N ILE A 102 1.81 -4.81 -4.11
CA ILE A 102 0.85 -5.83 -4.51
C ILE A 102 0.98 -6.04 -6.01
N ASN A 103 1.57 -7.17 -6.40
CA ASN A 103 1.78 -7.53 -7.80
C ASN A 103 0.54 -8.20 -8.39
N TYR A 104 -0.46 -7.40 -8.75
CA TYR A 104 -1.54 -7.85 -9.61
C TYR A 104 -1.49 -7.12 -10.93
N ASP A 105 -1.67 -7.88 -12.01
CA ASP A 105 -1.83 -7.32 -13.34
C ASP A 105 -2.94 -6.27 -13.32
N MET A 106 -2.56 -5.03 -13.65
CA MET A 106 -3.49 -3.96 -13.93
C MET A 106 -4.02 -4.14 -15.34
N PHE A 107 -5.32 -3.98 -15.47
CA PHE A 107 -5.98 -3.80 -16.74
C PHE A 107 -7.07 -2.74 -16.58
N GLU A 108 -6.86 -1.58 -17.18
CA GLU A 108 -7.82 -0.48 -17.20
C GLU A 108 -8.15 -0.09 -18.65
N MET A 109 -9.43 0.10 -18.94
CA MET A 109 -9.90 0.72 -20.17
C MET A 109 -10.55 2.04 -19.84
N GLN A 110 -10.09 3.12 -20.48
CA GLN A 110 -10.56 4.47 -20.19
C GLN A 110 -10.92 5.21 -21.47
N GLU A 111 -12.15 5.75 -21.53
CA GLU A 111 -12.61 6.59 -22.64
C GLU A 111 -12.10 8.02 -22.44
N TYR A 112 -11.40 8.55 -23.44
CA TYR A 112 -10.93 9.92 -23.47
C TYR A 112 -11.83 10.76 -24.38
N ARG A 113 -12.15 11.98 -23.92
CA ARG A 113 -12.88 12.98 -24.69
C ARG A 113 -12.08 14.28 -24.72
N VAL A 114 -11.52 14.61 -25.88
CA VAL A 114 -10.63 15.76 -26.01
C VAL A 114 -11.17 16.75 -27.04
N GLY A 115 -11.12 18.03 -26.70
CA GLY A 115 -11.41 19.13 -27.61
C GLY A 115 -10.27 19.35 -28.60
N THR A 116 -10.59 19.51 -29.88
CA THR A 116 -9.64 19.75 -30.97
C THR A 116 -9.53 21.24 -31.28
N GLN A 117 -8.53 21.64 -32.06
CA GLN A 117 -8.29 23.05 -32.39
C GLN A 117 -9.48 23.70 -33.13
N ASP A 118 -10.25 22.92 -33.88
CA ASP A 118 -11.46 23.35 -34.61
C ASP A 118 -12.74 23.31 -33.75
N ASN A 119 -12.60 23.29 -32.41
CA ASN A 119 -13.70 23.20 -31.44
C ASN A 119 -14.63 21.99 -31.65
N LYS A 120 -14.09 20.90 -32.18
CA LYS A 120 -14.77 19.60 -32.21
C LYS A 120 -14.30 18.75 -31.04
N THR A 121 -14.97 17.62 -30.82
CA THR A 121 -14.57 16.64 -29.83
C THR A 121 -14.21 15.35 -30.54
N VAL A 122 -13.05 14.81 -30.20
CA VAL A 122 -12.65 13.45 -30.55
C VAL A 122 -12.85 12.55 -29.33
N LYS A 123 -13.23 11.31 -29.58
CA LYS A 123 -13.33 10.27 -28.56
C LYS A 123 -12.47 9.09 -28.97
N PHE A 124 -11.73 8.52 -28.02
CA PHE A 124 -10.93 7.33 -28.24
C PHE A 124 -10.75 6.59 -26.91
N ASN A 125 -10.55 5.29 -26.98
CA ASN A 125 -10.36 4.45 -25.82
C ASN A 125 -8.88 4.10 -25.67
N LEU A 126 -8.37 4.19 -24.46
CA LEU A 126 -7.04 3.71 -24.11
C LEU A 126 -7.16 2.47 -23.24
N ARG A 127 -6.37 1.45 -23.59
CA ARG A 127 -6.07 0.32 -22.71
C ARG A 127 -4.74 0.60 -22.02
N ILE A 128 -4.73 0.55 -20.70
CA ILE A 128 -3.52 0.61 -19.88
C ILE A 128 -3.40 -0.73 -19.18
N SER A 129 -2.25 -1.37 -19.34
CA SER A 129 -1.94 -2.63 -18.67
C SER A 129 -0.56 -2.57 -18.04
N SER A 130 -0.35 -3.32 -16.97
CA SER A 130 0.98 -3.52 -16.39
C SER A 130 1.58 -4.85 -16.87
N GLN A 131 2.91 -4.96 -16.78
CA GLN A 131 3.67 -6.18 -17.02
C GLN A 131 4.47 -6.59 -15.78
N GLU A 132 4.97 -7.82 -15.77
CA GLU A 132 5.99 -8.25 -14.82
C GLU A 132 7.25 -7.38 -14.92
N PHE A 133 7.94 -7.23 -13.80
CA PHE A 133 9.01 -6.27 -13.63
C PHE A 133 10.09 -6.85 -12.72
N ASP A 134 11.24 -6.15 -12.65
CA ASP A 134 12.34 -6.50 -11.76
C ASP A 134 12.32 -5.67 -10.47
N VAL A 135 12.83 -6.23 -9.37
CA VAL A 135 12.86 -5.60 -8.03
C VAL A 135 13.33 -4.14 -8.04
N LYS A 136 14.35 -3.80 -8.85
CA LYS A 136 14.89 -2.44 -8.91
C LYS A 136 13.86 -1.45 -9.47
N THR A 137 13.04 -1.88 -10.42
CA THR A 137 11.95 -1.07 -10.97
C THR A 137 10.93 -0.71 -9.90
N VAL A 138 10.53 -1.66 -9.05
CA VAL A 138 9.60 -1.38 -7.94
C VAL A 138 10.19 -0.49 -6.86
N GLN A 139 11.48 -0.65 -6.52
CA GLN A 139 12.14 0.25 -5.56
C GLN A 139 12.09 1.72 -6.02
N ASN A 140 12.30 1.97 -7.32
CA ASN A 140 12.25 3.35 -7.84
C ASN A 140 10.82 3.89 -7.85
N MET A 141 9.85 3.06 -8.24
CA MET A 141 8.43 3.45 -8.22
C MET A 141 7.92 3.69 -6.80
N SER A 142 8.34 2.90 -5.80
CA SER A 142 7.89 3.08 -4.41
C SER A 142 8.33 4.41 -3.83
N VAL A 143 9.55 4.87 -4.14
CA VAL A 143 10.05 6.19 -3.71
C VAL A 143 9.17 7.31 -4.29
N LYS A 144 8.88 7.26 -5.59
CA LYS A 144 8.06 8.28 -6.26
C LYS A 144 6.61 8.26 -5.79
N PHE A 145 6.07 7.07 -5.52
CA PHE A 145 4.75 6.92 -4.91
C PHE A 145 4.71 7.52 -3.50
N ALA A 146 5.72 7.24 -2.67
CA ALA A 146 5.86 7.81 -1.32
C ALA A 146 5.79 9.33 -1.32
N GLU A 147 6.52 9.96 -2.25
CA GLU A 147 6.58 11.41 -2.40
C GLU A 147 5.21 11.97 -2.83
N ALA A 148 4.50 11.29 -3.73
CA ALA A 148 3.20 11.74 -4.23
C ALA A 148 2.11 11.76 -3.14
N ILE A 149 2.12 10.80 -2.21
CA ILE A 149 1.10 10.66 -1.17
C ILE A 149 1.55 11.18 0.21
N ALA A 150 2.71 11.85 0.28
CA ALA A 150 3.34 12.23 1.54
C ALA A 150 2.46 13.13 2.42
N GLU A 151 1.64 14.01 1.82
CA GLU A 151 0.79 14.96 2.54
C GLU A 151 -0.52 14.35 3.07
N ASP A 152 -1.04 13.32 2.39
CA ASP A 152 -2.32 12.66 2.74
C ASP A 152 -2.13 11.42 3.64
N ARG A 153 -0.90 11.20 4.12
CA ARG A 153 -0.52 9.97 4.82
C ARG A 153 -1.11 9.90 6.23
N SER A 154 -1.74 8.77 6.53
CA SER A 154 -1.99 8.35 7.91
C SER A 154 -0.76 7.60 8.44
N ASP A 155 -0.26 8.03 9.61
CA ASP A 155 0.92 7.43 10.26
C ASP A 155 0.70 5.97 10.69
N ASP A 156 -0.53 5.46 10.68
CA ASP A 156 -0.90 4.23 11.39
C ASP A 156 -0.85 2.95 10.52
N LEU A 157 -0.65 3.05 9.20
CA LEU A 157 -0.71 1.89 8.29
C LEU A 157 0.46 1.84 7.30
N PRO A 158 0.87 0.63 6.87
CA PRO A 158 1.82 0.46 5.78
C PRO A 158 1.21 0.93 4.46
N LEU A 159 2.07 1.37 3.54
CA LEU A 159 1.65 1.86 2.25
C LEU A 159 1.49 0.70 1.27
N PHE A 160 0.27 0.50 0.79
CA PHE A 160 0.01 -0.47 -0.25
C PHE A 160 0.19 0.19 -1.61
N LEU A 161 1.22 -0.27 -2.32
CA LEU A 161 1.49 0.12 -3.69
C LEU A 161 0.97 -0.97 -4.61
N SER A 162 0.06 -0.63 -5.49
CA SER A 162 -0.33 -1.46 -6.63
C SER A 162 -0.13 -0.67 -7.90
N TYR A 163 -0.09 -1.33 -9.05
CA TYR A 163 -0.05 -0.61 -10.32
C TYR A 163 -1.24 0.34 -10.52
N SER A 164 -2.43 -0.05 -10.04
CA SER A 164 -3.63 0.77 -10.10
C SER A 164 -3.49 2.04 -9.25
N SER A 165 -3.08 1.89 -7.99
CA SER A 165 -2.87 3.05 -7.10
C SER A 165 -1.73 3.94 -7.58
N TYR A 166 -0.66 3.36 -8.12
CA TYR A 166 0.43 4.13 -8.71
C TYR A 166 -0.05 4.98 -9.90
N HIS A 167 -0.77 4.35 -10.84
CA HIS A 167 -1.31 5.04 -12.00
C HIS A 167 -2.21 6.22 -11.58
N GLU A 168 -3.11 5.99 -10.63
CA GLU A 168 -4.05 7.02 -10.16
C GLU A 168 -3.33 8.19 -9.49
N GLU A 169 -2.46 7.92 -8.51
CA GLU A 169 -1.87 8.95 -7.64
C GLU A 169 -0.67 9.66 -8.27
N VAL A 170 0.11 8.98 -9.12
CA VAL A 170 1.37 9.52 -9.65
C VAL A 170 1.25 9.98 -11.10
N MET A 171 0.48 9.27 -11.91
CA MET A 171 0.61 9.36 -13.37
C MET A 171 -0.57 10.04 -14.05
N LYS A 172 -1.78 9.70 -13.62
CA LYS A 172 -3.02 9.94 -14.36
C LYS A 172 -3.23 11.41 -14.70
N GLU A 173 -3.07 12.30 -13.73
CA GLU A 173 -3.32 13.73 -13.96
C GLU A 173 -2.37 14.30 -15.03
N LYS A 174 -1.06 14.18 -14.81
CA LYS A 174 -0.04 14.67 -15.75
C LYS A 174 -0.16 14.03 -17.13
N TRP A 175 -0.51 12.75 -17.17
CA TRP A 175 -0.79 12.02 -18.41
C TRP A 175 -1.98 12.62 -19.17
N GLN A 176 -3.11 12.77 -18.50
CA GLN A 176 -4.35 13.30 -19.09
C GLN A 176 -4.15 14.73 -19.60
N GLU A 177 -3.46 15.58 -18.84
CA GLU A 177 -3.15 16.95 -19.24
C GLU A 177 -2.28 16.99 -20.51
N SER A 178 -1.20 16.21 -20.53
CA SER A 178 -0.26 16.17 -21.66
C SER A 178 -0.92 15.61 -22.91
N LEU A 179 -1.75 14.58 -22.76
CA LEU A 179 -2.51 13.99 -23.86
C LEU A 179 -3.53 14.98 -24.42
N LYS A 180 -4.28 15.67 -23.55
CA LYS A 180 -5.23 16.71 -23.94
C LYS A 180 -4.54 17.85 -24.69
N ALA A 181 -3.38 18.30 -24.20
CA ALA A 181 -2.60 19.36 -24.81
C ALA A 181 -2.04 18.96 -26.18
N GLU A 182 -1.60 17.71 -26.37
CA GLU A 182 -1.05 17.25 -27.65
C GLU A 182 -2.15 16.98 -28.68
N VAL A 183 -3.23 16.30 -28.30
CA VAL A 183 -4.39 16.04 -29.19
C VAL A 183 -5.07 17.35 -29.60
N GLY A 184 -5.18 18.32 -28.69
CA GLY A 184 -5.80 19.63 -28.95
C GLY A 184 -5.09 20.48 -30.01
N LYS A 185 -3.87 20.12 -30.43
CA LYS A 185 -3.12 20.82 -31.50
C LYS A 185 -3.57 20.47 -32.92
N TYR A 186 -4.44 19.47 -33.07
CA TYR A 186 -4.86 18.97 -34.37
C TYR A 186 -6.36 19.25 -34.58
N SER A 187 -6.79 19.32 -35.83
CA SER A 187 -8.20 19.31 -36.19
C SER A 187 -8.77 17.89 -36.13
N LYS A 188 -10.09 17.75 -35.99
CA LYS A 188 -10.73 16.42 -35.93
C LYS A 188 -10.40 15.52 -37.13
N ASN A 189 -10.30 16.10 -38.33
CA ASN A 189 -10.06 15.32 -39.55
C ASN A 189 -8.62 14.80 -39.68
N GLU A 190 -7.67 15.38 -38.93
CA GLU A 190 -6.27 14.94 -38.91
C GLU A 190 -6.03 13.82 -37.88
N LEU A 191 -6.96 13.64 -36.93
CA LEU A 191 -6.87 12.66 -35.86
C LEU A 191 -7.44 11.30 -36.29
N THR A 192 -6.73 10.64 -37.20
CA THR A 192 -6.96 9.22 -37.50
C THR A 192 -6.48 8.34 -36.35
N ASP A 193 -6.92 7.08 -36.29
CA ASP A 193 -6.49 6.14 -35.24
C ASP A 193 -4.98 5.94 -35.22
N GLU A 194 -4.34 5.89 -36.39
CA GLU A 194 -2.88 5.84 -36.51
C GLU A 194 -2.21 7.10 -35.95
N LYS A 195 -2.79 8.28 -36.21
CA LYS A 195 -2.27 9.54 -35.66
C LYS A 195 -2.43 9.58 -34.14
N LEU A 196 -3.57 9.12 -33.63
CA LEU A 196 -3.83 9.01 -32.18
C LEU A 196 -2.85 8.05 -31.52
N ARG A 197 -2.56 6.89 -32.11
CA ARG A 197 -1.53 5.95 -31.63
C ARG A 197 -0.16 6.61 -31.54
N VAL A 198 0.25 7.36 -32.56
CA VAL A 198 1.52 8.10 -32.55
C VAL A 198 1.55 9.17 -31.46
N ILE A 199 0.45 9.92 -31.28
CA ILE A 199 0.34 10.95 -30.23
C ILE A 199 0.43 10.29 -28.85
N VAL A 200 -0.37 9.25 -28.60
CA VAL A 200 -0.39 8.52 -27.33
C VAL A 200 1.01 7.98 -27.02
N ASN A 201 1.66 7.29 -27.96
CA ASN A 201 3.01 6.78 -27.73
C ASN A 201 4.03 7.90 -27.49
N LYS A 202 3.93 9.03 -28.21
CA LYS A 202 4.80 10.19 -28.00
C LYS A 202 4.63 10.77 -26.60
N VAL A 203 3.39 10.96 -26.16
CA VAL A 203 3.12 11.48 -24.82
C VAL A 203 3.64 10.47 -23.80
N PHE A 204 3.44 9.16 -24.02
CA PHE A 204 3.85 8.08 -23.11
C PHE A 204 5.33 8.17 -22.80
N MET A 205 6.14 8.18 -23.87
CA MET A 205 7.59 8.31 -23.78
C MET A 205 8.07 9.64 -23.16
N SER A 206 7.22 10.68 -23.11
CA SER A 206 7.58 12.00 -22.57
C SER A 206 7.18 12.21 -21.11
N VAL A 207 6.11 11.56 -20.67
CA VAL A 207 5.57 11.71 -19.31
C VAL A 207 6.14 10.65 -18.39
N PHE A 208 6.31 9.43 -18.90
CA PHE A 208 6.72 8.26 -18.14
C PHE A 208 8.24 8.17 -18.16
N ASP A 209 8.85 7.83 -17.02
CA ASP A 209 10.29 7.59 -16.93
C ASP A 209 10.68 6.17 -17.41
N GLU A 210 11.98 5.86 -17.40
CA GLU A 210 12.49 4.59 -17.91
C GLU A 210 11.98 3.35 -17.14
N TYR A 211 11.59 3.50 -15.88
CA TYR A 211 11.09 2.41 -15.04
C TYR A 211 9.60 2.20 -15.31
N GLU A 212 8.85 3.29 -15.37
CA GLU A 212 7.44 3.30 -15.71
C GLU A 212 7.18 2.75 -17.11
N GLN A 213 8.05 3.05 -18.07
CA GLN A 213 7.96 2.55 -19.44
C GLN A 213 8.21 1.03 -19.57
N LYS A 214 8.89 0.41 -18.59
CA LYS A 214 9.05 -1.06 -18.56
C LYS A 214 7.82 -1.76 -18.02
N VAL A 215 7.11 -1.09 -17.12
CA VAL A 215 5.97 -1.64 -16.41
C VAL A 215 4.69 -1.46 -17.21
N PHE A 216 4.43 -0.25 -17.68
CA PHE A 216 3.14 0.08 -18.26
C PHE A 216 3.17 -0.05 -19.78
N VAL A 217 2.07 -0.57 -20.32
CA VAL A 217 1.79 -0.60 -21.75
C VAL A 217 0.49 0.13 -21.99
N VAL A 218 0.52 1.06 -22.97
CA VAL A 218 -0.63 1.88 -23.33
C VAL A 218 -0.95 1.69 -24.80
N GLU A 219 -2.20 1.32 -25.10
CA GLU A 219 -2.68 1.07 -26.44
C GLU A 219 -3.96 1.83 -26.75
N VAL A 220 -4.07 2.36 -27.97
CA VAL A 220 -5.33 2.87 -28.50
C VAL A 220 -6.14 1.69 -29.03
N ILE A 221 -7.36 1.55 -28.51
CA ILE A 221 -8.31 0.50 -28.92
C ILE A 221 -9.54 1.14 -29.58
N GLU A 222 -10.13 0.40 -30.52
CA GLU A 222 -11.35 0.79 -31.25
C GLU A 222 -12.60 0.68 -30.39
#